data_AF-A0A6P7G3E4-F1
#
_entry.id   AF-A0A6P7G3E4-F1
#
_cell.length_a   1.000
_cell.length_b   1.000
_cell.length_c   1.000
_cell.angle_alpha   90.00
_cell.angle_beta   90.00
_cell.angle_gamma   90.00
#
_symmetry.space_group_name_H-M   'P 1'
#
loop_
_entity.id
_entity.type
_entity.pdbx_description
1 polymer ?
#
loop_
_entity_poly.entity_id
_entity_poly.type
_entity_poly.pdbx_seq_one_letter_code
_entity_poly.pdbx_strand_id
1 'polypeptide(L)'
;MKIPDDSKHFPCPILMGLVTEIFGTAIMMWLGCMGCAFNYGIGPTLPAFAFGLAILAVVQMFQSLGPVHINPGVSLGFLITKKMSWQRFLVYVLGQYIGSFLGYGLLIVMIPNERKPVCFLRLKWGTTPVQGFFLEMLACVILMWIVLGAVCDKNKPLIDSISLRIGL
;
A
#
# COMPACT_ATOMS: atom_id res chain seq x y z
N MET A 1 22.30 17.26 -8.67
CA MET A 1 21.55 16.31 -7.83
C MET A 1 22.05 14.91 -8.15
N LYS A 2 22.72 14.20 -7.24
CA LYS A 2 23.18 12.81 -7.50
C LYS A 2 21.97 11.90 -7.58
N ILE A 3 21.85 11.13 -8.66
CA ILE A 3 20.80 10.12 -8.83
C ILE A 3 21.06 9.02 -7.77
N PRO A 4 20.06 8.61 -6.98
CA PRO A 4 20.19 7.49 -6.05
C PRO A 4 20.59 6.22 -6.78
N ASP A 5 21.51 5.46 -6.20
CA ASP A 5 21.86 4.12 -6.70
C ASP A 5 20.75 3.13 -6.28
N ASP A 6 19.82 2.88 -7.20
CA ASP A 6 18.68 2.00 -6.98
C ASP A 6 19.10 0.55 -6.70
N SER A 7 20.26 0.10 -7.19
CA SER A 7 20.69 -1.31 -7.14
C SER A 7 20.83 -1.86 -5.71
N LYS A 8 21.10 -0.98 -4.74
CA LYS A 8 21.24 -1.36 -3.33
C LYS A 8 19.92 -1.73 -2.66
N HIS A 9 18.82 -1.13 -3.10
CA HIS A 9 17.49 -1.32 -2.50
C HIS A 9 16.56 -2.12 -3.40
N PHE A 10 16.78 -2.10 -4.71
CA PHE A 10 15.95 -2.74 -5.73
C PHE A 10 16.80 -3.70 -6.57
N PRO A 11 16.88 -4.99 -6.18
CA PRO A 11 17.71 -5.96 -6.88
C PRO A 11 17.16 -6.32 -8.26
N CYS A 12 15.84 -6.21 -8.47
CA CYS A 12 15.20 -6.52 -9.75
C CYS A 12 15.06 -5.31 -10.68
N PRO A 13 14.97 -5.55 -12.01
CA PRO A 13 14.73 -4.51 -13.01
C PRO A 13 13.48 -3.68 -12.73
N ILE A 14 13.45 -2.44 -13.23
CA ILE A 14 12.33 -1.51 -13.06
C ILE A 14 11.01 -2.07 -13.60
N LEU A 15 11.06 -2.87 -14.68
CA LEU A 15 9.89 -3.53 -15.25
C LEU A 15 9.28 -4.56 -14.31
N MET A 16 10.10 -5.30 -13.56
CA MET A 16 9.57 -6.24 -12.56
C MET A 16 8.90 -5.47 -11.41
N GLY A 17 9.50 -4.34 -11.00
CA GLY A 17 8.88 -3.42 -10.05
C GLY A 17 7.50 -2.93 -10.49
N LEU A 18 7.34 -2.58 -11.77
CA LEU A 18 6.03 -2.20 -12.33
C LEU A 18 5.00 -3.33 -12.17
N VAL A 19 5.38 -4.56 -12.54
CA VAL A 19 4.49 -5.72 -12.46
C VAL A 19 4.08 -5.98 -11.01
N THR A 20 5.04 -5.95 -10.08
CA THR A 20 4.74 -6.15 -8.65
C THR A 20 3.82 -5.07 -8.09
N GLU A 21 3.98 -3.81 -8.50
CA GLU A 21 3.12 -2.72 -8.06
C GLU A 21 1.70 -2.82 -8.64
N ILE A 22 1.55 -3.26 -9.90
CA ILE A 22 0.24 -3.49 -10.52
C ILE A 22 -0.50 -4.61 -9.79
N PHE A 23 0.10 -5.81 -9.69
CA PHE A 23 -0.57 -6.95 -9.07
C PHE A 23 -0.74 -6.77 -7.57
N GLY A 24 0.26 -6.24 -6.88
CA GLY A 24 0.19 -5.96 -5.45
C GLY A 24 -0.92 -4.98 -5.11
N THR A 25 -1.03 -3.86 -5.85
CA THR A 25 -2.08 -2.86 -5.60
C THR A 25 -3.45 -3.40 -6.00
N ALA A 26 -3.55 -4.20 -7.07
CA ALA A 26 -4.80 -4.84 -7.46
C ALA A 26 -5.33 -5.81 -6.38
N ILE A 27 -4.45 -6.66 -5.83
CA ILE A 27 -4.79 -7.59 -4.75
C ILE A 27 -5.20 -6.83 -3.49
N MET A 28 -4.44 -5.79 -3.12
CA MET A 28 -4.74 -4.97 -1.95
C MET A 28 -6.09 -4.26 -2.07
N MET A 29 -6.38 -3.64 -3.23
CA MET A 29 -7.65 -2.99 -3.48
C MET A 29 -8.81 -3.98 -3.53
N TRP A 30 -8.64 -5.15 -4.15
CA TRP A 30 -9.68 -6.16 -4.21
C TRP A 30 -10.02 -6.70 -2.81
N LEU A 31 -9.04 -7.23 -2.07
CA LEU A 31 -9.25 -7.84 -0.75
C LEU A 31 -9.62 -6.81 0.32
N GLY A 32 -8.93 -5.67 0.38
CA GLY A 32 -9.19 -4.62 1.37
C GLY A 32 -10.61 -4.06 1.23
N CYS A 33 -11.01 -3.70 0.01
CA CYS A 33 -12.36 -3.20 -0.24
C CYS A 33 -13.44 -4.28 -0.16
N MET A 34 -13.11 -5.56 -0.34
CA MET A 34 -14.03 -6.66 -0.07
C MET A 34 -14.43 -6.69 1.42
N GLY A 35 -13.50 -6.40 2.33
CA GLY A 35 -13.79 -6.22 3.76
C GLY A 35 -14.79 -5.09 4.05
N CYS A 36 -14.80 -4.04 3.23
CA CYS A 36 -15.82 -2.99 3.29
C CYS A 36 -17.19 -3.46 2.78
N ALA A 37 -17.22 -4.29 1.72
CA ALA A 37 -18.46 -4.74 1.09
C ALA A 37 -19.26 -5.71 1.95
N PHE A 38 -18.55 -6.58 2.68
CA PHE A 38 -19.12 -7.62 3.54
C PHE A 38 -18.96 -7.29 5.02
N ASN A 39 -19.08 -6.00 5.38
CA ASN A 39 -19.04 -5.56 6.76
C ASN A 39 -20.40 -5.77 7.45
N TYR A 40 -20.57 -6.91 8.13
CA TYR A 40 -21.78 -7.31 8.85
C TYR A 40 -21.94 -6.60 10.23
N GLY A 41 -21.65 -5.29 10.29
CA GLY A 41 -21.82 -4.50 11.52
C GLY A 41 -20.66 -4.57 12.51
N ILE A 42 -19.48 -5.07 12.09
CA ILE A 42 -18.27 -5.18 12.93
C ILE A 42 -17.51 -3.83 13.01
N GLY A 43 -18.11 -2.75 12.48
CA GLY A 43 -17.52 -1.43 12.52
C GLY A 43 -16.25 -1.31 11.66
N PRO A 44 -15.34 -0.36 11.96
CA PRO A 44 -14.14 -0.12 11.15
C PRO A 44 -13.10 -1.24 11.24
N THR A 45 -13.25 -2.18 12.19
CA THR A 45 -12.29 -3.23 12.48
C THR A 45 -12.11 -4.21 11.32
N LEU A 46 -13.21 -4.71 10.74
CA LEU A 46 -13.11 -5.70 9.66
C LEU A 46 -12.39 -5.14 8.41
N PRO A 47 -12.72 -3.94 7.90
CA PRO A 47 -11.94 -3.31 6.85
C PRO A 47 -10.47 -3.09 7.22
N ALA A 48 -10.18 -2.62 8.44
CA ALA A 48 -8.80 -2.38 8.87
C ALA A 48 -7.95 -3.67 8.81
N PHE A 49 -8.47 -4.79 9.33
CA PHE A 49 -7.82 -6.09 9.22
C PHE A 49 -7.74 -6.59 7.78
N ALA A 50 -8.77 -6.38 6.95
CA ALA A 50 -8.75 -6.81 5.55
C ALA A 50 -7.64 -6.12 4.75
N PHE A 51 -7.47 -4.80 4.92
CA PHE A 51 -6.37 -4.06 4.29
C PHE A 51 -5.01 -4.50 4.85
N GLY A 52 -4.86 -4.64 6.16
CA GLY A 52 -3.61 -5.07 6.78
C GLY A 52 -3.17 -6.48 6.32
N LEU A 53 -4.08 -7.45 6.36
CA LEU A 53 -3.81 -8.81 5.89
C LEU A 53 -3.55 -8.87 4.38
N ALA A 54 -4.20 -8.03 3.58
CA ALA A 54 -3.91 -7.94 2.15
C ALA A 54 -2.49 -7.39 1.90
N ILE A 55 -2.07 -6.36 2.64
CA ILE A 55 -0.70 -5.83 2.60
C ILE A 55 0.29 -6.92 3.02
N LEU A 56 0.02 -7.64 4.12
CA LEU A 56 0.84 -8.75 4.59
C LEU A 56 1.02 -9.80 3.49
N ALA A 57 -0.07 -10.25 2.87
CA ALA A 57 -0.02 -11.24 1.79
C ALA A 57 0.80 -10.74 0.60
N VAL A 58 0.58 -9.51 0.17
CA VAL A 58 1.28 -8.90 -0.97
C VAL A 58 2.78 -8.75 -0.71
N VAL A 59 3.17 -8.23 0.46
CA VAL A 59 4.58 -8.14 0.85
C VAL A 59 5.18 -9.55 0.89
N GLN A 60 4.49 -10.53 1.46
CA GLN A 60 5.00 -11.90 1.51
C GLN A 60 5.20 -12.53 0.14
N MET A 61 4.30 -12.26 -0.82
CA MET A 61 4.38 -12.79 -2.19
C MET A 61 5.54 -12.18 -2.98
N PHE A 62 5.80 -10.87 -2.85
CA PHE A 62 6.66 -10.15 -3.78
C PHE A 62 7.94 -9.58 -3.17
N GLN A 63 8.13 -9.61 -1.85
CA GLN A 63 9.32 -9.04 -1.19
C GLN A 63 10.66 -9.61 -1.70
N SER A 64 10.67 -10.84 -2.21
CA SER A 64 11.86 -11.47 -2.79
C SER A 64 12.36 -10.75 -4.05
N LEU A 65 11.50 -10.01 -4.73
CA LEU A 65 11.80 -9.21 -5.93
C LEU A 65 12.26 -7.79 -5.57
N GLY A 66 12.13 -7.40 -4.31
CA GLY A 66 12.46 -6.08 -3.79
C GLY A 66 11.31 -5.44 -2.99
N PRO A 67 11.49 -4.19 -2.53
CA PRO A 67 10.45 -3.45 -1.83
C PRO A 67 9.22 -3.26 -2.72
N VAL A 68 8.07 -3.67 -2.19
CA VAL A 68 6.75 -3.46 -2.77
C VAL A 68 6.02 -2.43 -1.94
N HIS A 69 5.69 -1.31 -2.57
CA HIS A 69 5.16 -0.12 -1.91
C HIS A 69 3.63 -0.09 -1.91
N ILE A 70 3.00 -0.50 -3.02
CA ILE A 70 1.54 -0.53 -3.25
C ILE A 70 0.79 0.74 -2.82
N ASN A 71 1.50 1.86 -2.76
CA ASN A 71 1.01 3.11 -2.22
C ASN A 71 1.87 4.27 -2.76
N PRO A 72 1.25 5.26 -3.43
CA PRO A 72 1.97 6.43 -3.95
C PRO A 72 2.66 7.25 -2.86
N GLY A 73 2.05 7.37 -1.68
CA GLY A 73 2.63 8.04 -0.51
C GLY A 73 3.86 7.31 0.03
N VAL A 74 3.84 5.96 0.03
CA VAL A 74 5.02 5.15 0.41
C VAL A 74 6.16 5.34 -0.58
N SER A 75 5.85 5.32 -1.87
CA SER A 75 6.81 5.56 -2.94
C SER A 75 7.42 6.96 -2.85
N LEU A 76 6.59 7.96 -2.54
CA LEU A 76 7.05 9.33 -2.31
C LEU A 76 7.98 9.41 -1.09
N GLY A 77 7.68 8.70 -0.01
CA GLY A 77 8.56 8.64 1.15
C GLY A 77 9.93 8.03 0.83
N PHE A 78 9.98 6.98 0.01
CA PHE A 78 11.25 6.40 -0.46
C PHE A 78 12.03 7.35 -1.37
N LEU A 79 11.34 8.11 -2.21
CA LEU A 79 11.94 9.15 -3.03
C LEU A 79 12.54 10.28 -2.17
N ILE A 80 11.80 10.80 -1.17
CA ILE A 80 12.24 11.87 -0.27
C ILE A 80 13.45 11.44 0.57
N THR A 81 13.43 10.18 1.05
CA THR A 81 14.54 9.58 1.80
C THR A 81 15.72 9.14 0.92
N LYS A 82 15.67 9.43 -0.39
CA LYS A 82 16.71 9.10 -1.38
C LYS A 82 17.02 7.60 -1.46
N LYS A 83 16.05 6.76 -1.15
CA LYS A 83 16.12 5.30 -1.30
C LYS A 83 15.69 4.82 -2.70
N MET A 84 15.06 5.70 -3.48
CA MET A 84 14.49 5.40 -4.79
C MET A 84 14.75 6.56 -5.76
N SER A 85 15.10 6.25 -7.01
CA SER A 85 15.23 7.23 -8.08
C SER A 85 13.89 7.81 -8.54
N TRP A 86 13.92 9.01 -9.11
CA TRP A 86 12.73 9.66 -9.68
C TRP A 86 12.07 8.85 -10.79
N GLN A 87 12.87 8.19 -11.64
CA GLN A 87 12.37 7.37 -12.74
C GLN A 87 11.60 6.15 -12.21
N ARG A 88 12.16 5.45 -11.21
CA ARG A 88 11.49 4.32 -10.56
C ARG A 88 10.22 4.77 -9.84
N PHE A 89 10.25 5.93 -9.16
CA PHE A 89 9.08 6.50 -8.50
C PHE A 89 7.89 6.65 -9.46
N LEU A 90 8.10 7.24 -10.64
CA LEU A 90 7.05 7.42 -11.64
C LEU A 90 6.48 6.08 -12.13
N VAL A 91 7.34 5.09 -12.36
CA VAL A 91 6.91 3.75 -12.79
C VAL A 91 6.08 3.07 -11.71
N TYR A 92 6.48 3.17 -10.44
CA TYR A 92 5.76 2.57 -9.32
C TYR A 92 4.38 3.23 -9.15
N VAL A 93 4.32 4.55 -9.18
CA VAL A 93 3.06 5.30 -9.06
C VAL A 93 2.11 4.97 -10.21
N LEU A 94 2.62 4.85 -11.45
CA LEU A 94 1.81 4.42 -12.59
C LEU A 94 1.26 3.01 -12.38
N GLY A 95 2.11 2.07 -11.94
CA GLY A 95 1.71 0.70 -11.63
C GLY A 95 0.63 0.63 -10.54
N GLN A 96 0.78 1.44 -9.49
CA GLN A 96 -0.20 1.53 -8.40
C GLN A 96 -1.55 2.04 -8.88
N TYR A 97 -1.59 3.10 -9.69
CA TYR A 97 -2.84 3.60 -10.25
C TYR A 97 -3.51 2.54 -11.14
N ILE A 98 -2.77 1.92 -12.06
CA ILE A 98 -3.30 0.86 -12.93
C ILE A 98 -3.84 -0.31 -12.08
N GLY A 99 -3.04 -0.80 -11.14
CA GLY A 99 -3.43 -1.86 -10.22
C GLY A 99 -4.67 -1.51 -9.41
N SER A 100 -4.79 -0.27 -8.94
CA SER A 100 -5.95 0.18 -8.16
C SER A 100 -7.25 0.13 -8.97
N PHE A 101 -7.23 0.55 -10.23
CA PHE A 101 -8.38 0.46 -11.11
C PHE A 101 -8.73 -1.00 -11.43
N LEU A 102 -7.74 -1.85 -11.67
CA LEU A 102 -7.96 -3.27 -11.96
C LEU A 102 -8.56 -4.01 -10.76
N GLY A 103 -7.98 -3.82 -9.56
CA GLY A 103 -8.44 -4.46 -8.33
C GLY A 103 -9.85 -4.00 -7.93
N TYR A 104 -10.11 -2.69 -8.01
CA TYR A 104 -11.43 -2.14 -7.72
C TYR A 104 -12.46 -2.55 -8.78
N GLY A 105 -12.09 -2.54 -10.06
CA GLY A 105 -12.95 -3.01 -11.15
C GLY A 105 -13.34 -4.48 -10.98
N LEU A 106 -12.39 -5.34 -10.64
CA LEU A 106 -12.64 -6.75 -10.34
C LEU A 106 -13.62 -6.91 -9.16
N LEU A 107 -13.42 -6.16 -8.07
CA LEU A 107 -14.34 -6.16 -6.95
C LEU A 107 -15.77 -5.82 -7.39
N ILE A 108 -15.94 -4.74 -8.14
CA ILE A 108 -17.25 -4.27 -8.59
C ILE A 108 -17.93 -5.31 -9.49
N VAL A 109 -17.20 -6.08 -10.28
CA VAL A 109 -17.79 -7.18 -11.06
C VAL A 109 -18.23 -8.34 -10.17
N MET A 110 -17.47 -8.66 -9.12
CA MET A 110 -17.70 -9.85 -8.27
C MET A 110 -18.74 -9.66 -7.17
N ILE A 111 -19.04 -8.44 -6.75
CA ILE A 111 -19.99 -8.20 -5.64
C ILE A 111 -21.42 -7.94 -6.13
N PRO A 112 -22.45 -8.31 -5.34
CA PRO A 112 -23.85 -7.99 -5.62
C PRO A 112 -24.10 -6.47 -5.76
N ASN A 113 -25.06 -6.09 -6.60
CA ASN A 113 -25.38 -4.67 -6.82
C ASN A 113 -25.86 -3.94 -5.56
N GLU A 114 -26.53 -4.65 -4.65
CA GLU A 114 -27.00 -4.11 -3.36
C GLU A 114 -25.86 -3.66 -2.42
N ARG A 115 -24.63 -4.12 -2.67
CA ARG A 115 -23.44 -3.76 -1.89
C ARG A 115 -22.65 -2.60 -2.51
N LYS A 116 -23.04 -2.13 -3.69
CA LYS A 116 -22.39 -1.02 -4.40
C LYS A 116 -23.14 0.28 -4.10
N PRO A 117 -22.47 1.45 -4.08
CA PRO A 117 -21.02 1.67 -4.15
C PRO A 117 -20.30 1.33 -2.83
N VAL A 118 -19.07 0.85 -2.90
CA VAL A 118 -18.25 0.50 -1.72
C VAL A 118 -16.86 1.12 -1.77
N CYS A 119 -16.22 1.26 -0.61
CA CYS A 119 -14.81 1.61 -0.47
C CYS A 119 -14.44 3.02 -0.96
N PHE A 120 -15.39 3.96 -0.89
CA PHE A 120 -15.11 5.37 -1.13
C PHE A 120 -14.65 6.03 0.17
N LEU A 121 -13.47 6.66 0.15
CA LEU A 121 -13.04 7.54 1.23
C LEU A 121 -13.96 8.75 1.30
N ARG A 122 -14.72 8.84 2.39
CA ARG A 122 -15.58 9.98 2.70
C ARG A 122 -15.34 10.38 4.14
N LEU A 123 -15.25 11.69 4.36
CA LEU A 123 -15.26 12.26 5.70
C LEU A 123 -16.61 11.91 6.34
N LYS A 124 -16.55 11.28 7.51
CA LYS A 124 -17.71 10.89 8.31
C LYS A 124 -17.73 11.72 9.60
N TRP A 125 -18.83 11.70 10.34
CA TRP A 125 -18.92 12.28 11.70
C TRP A 125 -18.81 13.81 11.77
N GLY A 126 -19.18 14.53 10.70
CA GLY A 126 -19.07 15.99 10.68
C GLY A 126 -17.63 16.51 10.68
N THR A 127 -16.66 15.64 10.38
CA THR A 127 -15.23 16.01 10.30
C THR A 127 -15.02 17.02 9.18
N THR A 128 -14.42 18.16 9.52
CA THR A 128 -14.08 19.19 8.53
C THR A 128 -12.96 18.71 7.60
N PRO A 129 -12.85 19.26 6.37
CA PRO A 129 -11.74 18.92 5.46
C PRO A 129 -10.35 19.12 6.08
N VAL A 130 -10.20 20.17 6.91
CA VAL A 130 -8.95 20.45 7.62
C VAL A 130 -8.63 19.35 8.64
N GLN A 131 -9.60 18.93 9.45
CA GLN A 131 -9.40 17.82 10.38
C GLN A 131 -9.06 16.52 9.66
N GLY A 132 -9.75 16.22 8.56
CA GLY A 132 -9.46 15.06 7.71
C GLY A 132 -8.03 15.06 7.18
N PHE A 133 -7.55 16.21 6.69
CA PHE A 133 -6.17 16.36 6.23
C PHE A 133 -5.14 16.02 7.33
N PHE A 134 -5.31 16.53 8.54
CA PHE A 134 -4.38 16.25 9.64
C PHE A 134 -4.44 14.79 10.10
N LEU A 135 -5.62 14.17 10.08
CA LEU A 135 -5.76 12.73 10.38
C LEU A 135 -5.00 11.87 9.36
N GLU A 136 -5.19 12.12 8.07
CA GLU A 136 -4.50 11.41 7.00
C GLU A 136 -2.99 11.66 7.05
N MET A 137 -2.56 12.90 7.32
CA MET A 137 -1.14 13.23 7.47
C MET A 137 -0.49 12.43 8.61
N LEU A 138 -1.13 12.37 9.78
CA LEU A 138 -0.63 11.58 10.91
C LEU A 138 -0.60 10.08 10.58
N ALA A 139 -1.65 9.55 9.96
CA ALA A 139 -1.70 8.15 9.53
C ALA A 139 -0.59 7.81 8.52
N CYS A 140 -0.37 8.67 7.52
CA CYS A 140 0.73 8.50 6.55
C CYS A 140 2.10 8.57 7.20
N VAL A 141 2.31 9.46 8.17
CA VAL A 141 3.58 9.57 8.90
C VAL A 141 3.85 8.31 9.71
N ILE A 142 2.85 7.78 10.41
CA ILE A 142 2.97 6.53 11.18
C ILE A 142 3.28 5.36 10.23
N LEU A 143 2.52 5.22 9.15
CA LEU A 143 2.75 4.19 8.13
C LEU A 143 4.17 4.28 7.57
N MET A 144 4.64 5.47 7.23
CA MET A 144 5.99 5.67 6.72
C MET A 144 7.08 5.31 7.73
N TRP A 145 6.89 5.65 9.00
CA TRP A 145 7.83 5.27 10.06
C TRP A 145 7.94 3.76 10.21
N ILE A 146 6.81 3.06 10.17
CA ILE A 146 6.76 1.59 10.23
C ILE A 146 7.49 1.00 9.02
N VAL A 147 7.18 1.47 7.80
CA VAL A 147 7.82 0.94 6.58
C VAL A 147 9.33 1.19 6.60
N LEU A 148 9.78 2.41 6.92
CA LEU A 148 11.21 2.71 6.99
C LEU A 148 11.92 1.95 8.11
N GLY A 149 11.25 1.73 9.24
CA GLY A 149 11.74 0.90 10.34
C GLY A 149 11.85 -0.58 9.96
N ALA A 150 10.91 -1.09 9.17
CA ALA A 150 10.90 -2.47 8.70
C ALA A 150 12.01 -2.75 7.68
N VAL A 151 12.31 -1.80 6.79
CA VAL A 151 13.39 -1.92 5.79
C VAL A 151 14.76 -1.44 6.28
N CYS A 152 14.86 -1.01 7.54
CA CYS A 152 16.11 -0.54 8.11
C CYS A 152 17.08 -1.70 8.33
N ASP A 153 18.31 -1.61 7.79
CA ASP A 153 19.34 -2.64 7.93
C ASP A 153 19.66 -2.98 9.38
N LYS A 154 19.54 -2.00 10.29
CA LYS A 154 19.78 -2.19 11.73
C LYS A 154 18.72 -3.08 12.40
N ASN A 155 17.53 -3.19 11.81
CA ASN A 155 16.44 -4.02 12.32
C ASN A 155 16.37 -5.42 11.68
N LYS A 156 17.26 -5.74 10.72
CA LYS A 156 17.39 -7.08 10.13
C LYS A 156 17.71 -8.21 11.10
N PRO A 157 18.60 -8.06 12.11
CA PRO A 157 18.93 -9.15 13.03
C PRO A 157 17.82 -9.46 14.05
N LEU A 158 16.77 -8.63 14.13
CA LEU A 158 15.59 -8.90 14.94
C LEU A 158 14.67 -9.82 14.11
N ILE A 159 14.66 -11.12 14.43
CA ILE A 159 14.15 -12.24 13.60
C ILE A 159 12.61 -12.29 13.52
N ASP A 160 11.97 -11.28 12.94
CA ASP A 160 10.53 -11.32 12.63
C ASP A 160 10.27 -11.18 11.13
N SER A 161 9.05 -11.53 10.71
CA SER A 161 8.58 -11.33 9.34
C SER A 161 8.36 -9.85 9.01
N ILE A 162 9.02 -9.34 7.96
CA ILE A 162 8.82 -7.98 7.43
C ILE A 162 7.36 -7.77 7.04
N SER A 163 6.75 -8.78 6.40
CA SER A 163 5.35 -8.77 6.00
C SER A 163 4.41 -8.57 7.18
N LEU A 164 4.73 -9.18 8.33
CA LEU A 164 3.94 -9.03 9.55
C LEU A 164 4.05 -7.61 10.10
N ARG A 165 5.28 -7.07 10.24
CA ARG A 165 5.52 -5.71 10.77
C ARG A 165 4.83 -4.58 10.00
N ILE A 166 4.57 -4.80 8.70
CA ILE A 166 3.96 -3.78 7.82
C ILE A 166 2.43 -3.99 7.73
N GLY A 167 1.97 -5.24 7.73
CA GLY A 167 0.56 -5.56 7.53
C GLY A 167 -0.27 -5.74 8.80
N LEU A 168 0.34 -5.87 9.98
CA LEU A 168 -0.37 -6.08 11.26
C LEU A 168 0.34 -5.40 12.42
#